data_AF-A0A4Q2Y703-F1
#
_entry.id   AF-A0A4Q2Y703-F1
#
_cell.length_a   1.000
_cell.length_b   1.000
_cell.length_c   1.000
_cell.angle_alpha   90.00
_cell.angle_beta   90.00
_cell.angle_gamma   90.00
#
_symmetry.space_group_name_H-M   'P 1'
#
loop_
_entity.id
_entity.type
_entity.pdbx_description
1 polymer ?
#
loop_
_entity_poly.entity_id
_entity_poly.type
_entity_poly.pdbx_seq_one_letter_code
_entity_poly.pdbx_strand_id
1 'polypeptide(L)' 'MKLLLVIPCLRESARLPGFLPGLLGALKPLGSQVEVLTVDDGSGAGEQAWLRNYGEEMRREFPSLRPPPAAAG' A
#
# COMPACT_ATOMS: atom_id res chain seq x y z
N MET A 1 -3.70 20.56 -5.49
CA MET A 1 -2.44 19.93 -5.02
C MET A 1 -2.74 18.49 -4.67
N LYS A 2 -1.83 17.55 -4.90
CA LYS A 2 -2.02 16.12 -4.63
C LYS A 2 -0.96 15.65 -3.65
N LEU A 3 -1.35 15.04 -2.54
CA LEU A 3 -0.45 14.48 -1.53
C LEU A 3 -0.23 13.00 -1.83
N LEU A 4 1.03 12.55 -1.79
CA LEU A 4 1.37 11.14 -1.81
C LEU A 4 1.90 10.72 -0.44
N LEU A 5 1.16 9.85 0.24
CA LEU A 5 1.59 9.20 1.47
C LEU A 5 2.33 7.90 1.10
N VAL A 6 3.61 7.85 1.40
CA VAL A 6 4.44 6.66 1.18
C VAL A 6 4.61 5.92 2.50
N ILE A 7 4.34 4.61 2.51
CA ILE A 7 4.43 3.74 3.68
C ILE A 7 5.54 2.72 3.42
N PRO A 8 6.72 2.86 4.05
CA PRO A 8 7.74 1.83 3.99
C PRO A 8 7.26 0.58 4.74
N CYS A 9 7.50 -0.58 4.15
CA CYS A 9 7.04 -1.87 4.65
C CYS A 9 8.24 -2.83 4.76
N LEU A 10 8.62 -3.20 5.98
CA LEU A 10 9.63 -4.23 6.25
C LEU A 10 9.00 -5.39 7.01
N ARG A 11 8.76 -6.52 6.31
CA ARG A 11 8.13 -7.73 6.86
C ARG A 11 6.80 -7.45 7.57
N GLU A 12 5.91 -6.76 6.87
CA GLU A 12 4.66 -6.24 7.42
C GLU A 12 3.45 -7.16 7.18
N SER A 13 3.63 -8.36 6.63
CA SER A 13 2.53 -9.29 6.31
C SER A 13 1.55 -9.56 7.46
N ALA A 14 2.03 -9.54 8.70
CA ALA A 14 1.21 -9.76 9.89
C ALA A 14 0.48 -8.49 10.40
N ARG A 15 0.97 -7.29 10.08
CA ARG A 15 0.47 -6.02 10.67
C ARG A 15 -0.29 -5.16 9.66
N LEU A 16 0.21 -5.10 8.43
CA LEU A 16 -0.38 -4.27 7.38
C LEU A 16 -1.87 -4.55 7.15
N PRO A 17 -2.38 -5.81 7.19
CA PRO A 17 -3.81 -6.07 7.04
C PRO A 17 -4.69 -5.47 8.13
N GLY A 18 -4.18 -5.31 9.34
CA GLY A 18 -4.91 -4.67 10.44
C GLY A 18 -4.89 -3.13 10.38
N PHE A 19 -3.94 -2.56 9.66
CA PHE A 19 -3.72 -1.10 9.61
C PHE A 19 -4.24 -0.46 8.33
N LEU A 20 -3.88 -1.01 7.17
CA LEU A 20 -4.06 -0.36 5.88
C LEU A 20 -5.54 -0.09 5.52
N PRO A 21 -6.50 -1.01 5.73
CA PRO A 21 -7.90 -0.74 5.43
C PRO A 21 -8.48 0.43 6.23
N GLY A 22 -8.09 0.56 7.51
CA GLY A 22 -8.54 1.65 8.38
C GLY A 22 -8.01 3.00 7.91
N LEU A 23 -6.72 3.06 7.56
CA LEU A 23 -6.10 4.26 6.99
C LEU A 23 -6.79 4.66 5.68
N LEU A 24 -6.91 3.73 4.73
CA LEU A 24 -7.53 4.01 3.43
C LEU A 24 -9.00 4.42 3.60
N GLY A 25 -9.73 3.80 4.53
CA GLY A 25 -11.09 4.19 4.89
C GLY A 25 -11.19 5.62 5.42
N ALA A 26 -10.30 6.03 6.31
CA ALA A 26 -10.24 7.40 6.82
C ALA A 26 -9.91 8.43 5.74
N LEU A 27 -9.15 8.04 4.70
CA LEU A 27 -8.77 8.90 3.59
C LEU A 27 -9.82 8.97 2.47
N LYS A 28 -10.81 8.06 2.42
CA LYS A 28 -11.86 8.05 1.38
C LYS A 28 -12.54 9.42 1.15
N PRO A 29 -12.91 10.22 2.17
CA PRO A 29 -13.55 11.52 1.97
C PRO A 29 -12.68 12.55 1.24
N LEU A 30 -11.36 12.38 1.24
CA LEU A 30 -10.43 13.29 0.55
C LEU A 30 -10.35 13.01 -0.96
N GLY A 31 -10.92 11.89 -1.42
CA GLY A 31 -11.00 11.51 -2.82
C GLY A 31 -9.61 11.46 -3.48
N SER A 32 -9.48 12.10 -4.64
CA SER A 32 -8.24 12.11 -5.44
C SER A 32 -7.15 13.05 -4.91
N GLN A 33 -7.38 13.75 -3.80
CA GLN A 33 -6.39 14.67 -3.23
C GLN A 33 -5.25 13.95 -2.50
N VAL A 34 -5.50 12.72 -2.04
CA VAL A 34 -4.50 11.88 -1.35
C VAL A 34 -4.37 10.54 -2.04
N GLU A 35 -3.14 10.13 -2.28
CA GLU A 35 -2.78 8.78 -2.72
C GLU A 35 -1.89 8.10 -1.69
N VAL A 36 -1.96 6.79 -1.65
CA VAL A 36 -1.14 5.94 -0.77
C VAL A 36 -0.28 5.02 -1.62
N LEU A 37 0.99 4.88 -1.27
CA LEU A 37 1.92 3.94 -1.88
C LEU A 37 2.60 3.13 -0.79
N THR A 38 2.47 1.81 -0.82
CA THR A 38 3.29 0.91 -0.02
C THR A 38 4.57 0.58 -0.79
N VAL A 39 5.70 0.60 -0.09
CA VAL A 39 7.01 0.28 -0.68
C VAL A 39 7.69 -0.74 0.21
N ASP A 40 8.13 -1.86 -0.37
CA ASP A 40 8.97 -2.79 0.37
C ASP A 40 10.32 -2.15 0.70
N ASP A 41 10.75 -2.26 1.96
CA ASP A 41 11.97 -1.64 2.49
C ASP A 41 13.04 -2.70 2.79
N GLY A 42 13.26 -3.62 1.84
CA GLY A 42 14.30 -4.64 1.95
C GLY A 42 13.86 -5.95 2.63
N SER A 43 12.61 -6.37 2.41
CA SER A 43 12.15 -7.68 2.85
C SER A 43 12.63 -8.79 1.89
N GLY A 44 12.43 -10.06 2.29
CA GLY A 44 12.69 -11.21 1.42
C GLY A 44 11.64 -11.37 0.31
N ALA A 45 11.94 -12.17 -0.72
CA ALA A 45 11.09 -12.35 -1.89
C ALA A 45 9.64 -12.76 -1.58
N GLY A 46 9.43 -13.56 -0.53
CA GLY A 46 8.09 -13.96 -0.07
C GLY A 46 7.26 -12.79 0.45
N GLU A 47 7.85 -11.93 1.28
CA GLU A 47 7.19 -10.71 1.80
C GLU A 47 6.94 -9.70 0.69
N GLN A 48 7.89 -9.53 -0.23
CA GLN A 48 7.70 -8.67 -1.39
C GLN A 48 6.54 -9.13 -2.27
N ALA A 49 6.45 -10.44 -2.54
CA ALA A 49 5.35 -11.02 -3.30
C ALA A 49 4.01 -10.87 -2.58
N TRP A 50 4.01 -11.11 -1.27
CA TRP A 50 2.83 -10.91 -0.43
C TRP A 50 2.35 -9.45 -0.48
N LEU A 51 3.25 -8.47 -0.30
CA LEU A 51 2.91 -7.05 -0.30
C LEU A 51 2.30 -6.61 -1.64
N ARG A 52 2.84 -7.11 -2.75
CA ARG A 52 2.29 -6.84 -4.10
C ARG A 52 0.88 -7.41 -4.24
N ASN A 53 0.69 -8.69 -3.90
CA ASN A 53 -0.60 -9.36 -4.04
C ASN A 53 -1.66 -8.68 -3.16
N TYR A 54 -1.32 -8.38 -1.91
CA TYR A 54 -2.22 -7.70 -0.97
C TYR A 54 -2.57 -6.29 -1.46
N GLY A 55 -1.61 -5.54 -1.99
CA GLY A 55 -1.86 -4.21 -2.56
C GLY A 55 -2.81 -4.24 -3.77
N GLU A 56 -2.66 -5.22 -4.67
CA GLU A 56 -3.54 -5.41 -5.83
C GLU A 56 -4.97 -5.79 -5.43
N GLU A 57 -5.13 -6.63 -4.41
CA GLU A 57 -6.45 -6.96 -3.85
C GLU A 57 -7.14 -5.72 -3.29
N MET A 58 -6.42 -4.95 -2.46
CA MET A 58 -6.94 -3.73 -1.83
C MET A 58 -7.28 -2.63 -2.84
N ARG A 59 -6.57 -2.53 -3.97
CA ARG A 59 -6.83 -1.54 -5.02
C ARG A 59 -8.23 -1.61 -5.60
N ARG A 60 -8.87 -2.78 -5.60
CA ARG A 60 -10.25 -2.94 -6.09
C ARG A 60 -11.24 -2.15 -5.25
N GLU A 61 -10.98 -2.02 -3.95
CA GLU A 61 -11.85 -1.35 -2.98
C GLU A 61 -11.42 0.09 -2.67
N PHE A 62 -10.14 0.41 -2.91
CA PHE A 62 -9.53 1.69 -2.55
C PHE A 62 -8.72 2.26 -3.73
N PRO A 63 -9.35 3.05 -4.62
CA PRO A 63 -8.69 3.65 -5.79
C PRO A 63 -7.54 4.62 -5.45
N SER A 64 -7.46 5.11 -4.20
CA SER A 64 -6.37 5.95 -3.71
C SER A 64 -5.06 5.17 -3.48
N LEU A 65 -5.10 3.83 -3.44
CA LEU A 65 -3.92 2.99 -3.34
C LEU A 65 -3.25 2.86 -4.72
N ARG A 66 -2.00 3.29 -4.81
CA ARG A 66 -1.18 3.14 -6.02
C ARG A 66 -0.71 1.70 -6.18
N PRO A 67 -0.44 1.25 -7.42
CA PRO A 67 0.19 -0.03 -7.65
C PRO A 67 1.55 -0.09 -6.94
N PRO A 68 1.97 -1.26 -6.46
CA PRO A 68 3.30 -1.44 -5.88
C PRO A 68 4.37 -1.09 -6.92
N PRO A 69 5.54 -0.56 -6.51
CA PRO A 69 6.64 -0.32 -7.43
C PRO A 69 7.05 -1.62 -8.13
N ALA A 70 7.51 -1.51 -9.37
CA ALA A 70 8.17 -2.63 -10.04
C ALA A 70 9.33 -3.13 -9.18
N ALA A 71 9.55 -4.45 -9.15
CA ALA A 71 10.72 -5.01 -8.48
C ALA A 71 11.97 -4.34 -9.07
N ALA A 72 12.84 -3.80 -8.21
CA ALA A 72 14.17 -3.42 -8.63
C ALA A 72 14.87 -4.71 -9.08
N GLY A 73 15.17 -4.80 -10.37
CA GLY A 73 15.89 -5.92 -10.97
C GLY A 73 17.34 -5.99 -10.52
#